data_AF-A0A1B9L5Z4-F1
#
_entry.id   AF-A0A1B9L5Z4-F1
#
_cell.length_a   1.000
_cell.length_b   1.000
_cell.length_c   1.000
_cell.angle_alpha   90.00
_cell.angle_beta   90.00
_cell.angle_gamma   90.00
#
_symmetry.space_group_name_H-M   'P 1'
#
loop_
_entity.id
_entity.type
_entity.pdbx_description
1 polymer ?
#
loop_
_entity_poly.entity_id
_entity_poly.type
_entity_poly.pdbx_seq_one_letter_code
_entity_poly.pdbx_strand_id
1 'polypeptide(L)'
;MINLIIPPDSIRVSKSKISTQIFSKIYFQIGNIFFPDEQWDDFTVVILNWWLKEACKIQQNNITHFYFMDGPFYFEVFCINKICKIKFIDNRFDKKEVVYSGEIEYTSLLNLLKKNANLLIRSLPMDAEKLKDVIELKQNLKLIQTRSCK
;
A
#
# COMPACT_ATOMS: atom_id res chain seq x y z
N MET A 1 -16.86 -3.16 -2.61
CA MET A 1 -16.02 -1.94 -2.60
C MET A 1 -14.69 -2.31 -1.98
N ILE A 2 -13.57 -1.90 -2.58
CA ILE A 2 -12.21 -2.20 -2.10
C ILE A 2 -11.73 -1.00 -1.27
N ASN A 3 -11.47 -1.21 0.01
CA ASN A 3 -10.99 -0.17 0.91
C ASN A 3 -9.63 -0.57 1.48
N LEU A 4 -8.67 0.35 1.48
CA LEU A 4 -7.42 0.23 2.21
C LEU A 4 -7.60 0.93 3.55
N ILE A 5 -7.25 0.23 4.63
CA ILE A 5 -7.45 0.65 6.01
C ILE A 5 -6.08 0.74 6.69
N ILE A 6 -5.84 1.89 7.32
CA ILE A 6 -4.71 2.15 8.22
C ILE A 6 -5.28 2.83 9.46
N PRO A 7 -5.62 2.09 10.53
CA PRO A 7 -6.20 2.65 11.74
C PRO A 7 -5.21 3.61 12.42
N PRO A 8 -5.55 4.90 12.62
CA PRO A 8 -4.61 5.87 13.18
C PRO A 8 -4.09 5.51 14.57
N ASP A 9 -4.93 4.85 15.37
CA ASP A 9 -4.64 4.34 16.71
C ASP A 9 -3.65 3.16 16.73
N SER A 10 -3.45 2.48 15.60
CA SER A 10 -2.44 1.42 15.45
C SER A 10 -1.03 1.94 15.15
N ILE A 11 -0.91 3.23 14.80
CA ILE A 11 0.36 3.83 14.39
C ILE A 11 1.28 4.00 15.60
N ARG A 12 2.46 3.38 15.52
CA ARG A 12 3.48 3.47 16.55
C ARG A 12 4.88 3.60 15.97
N VAL A 13 5.74 4.30 16.70
CA VAL A 13 7.17 4.38 16.39
C VAL A 13 7.90 3.31 17.19
N SER A 14 8.56 2.40 16.49
CA SER A 14 9.49 1.45 17.09
C SER A 14 10.91 2.00 16.95
N LYS A 15 11.58 2.27 18.09
CA LYS A 15 12.96 2.76 18.13
C LYS A 15 13.87 1.67 18.69
N SER A 16 14.89 1.30 17.92
CA SER A 16 16.00 0.44 18.37
C SER A 16 17.32 1.23 18.36
N LYS A 17 18.41 0.61 18.81
CA LYS A 17 19.75 1.21 18.71
C LYS A 17 20.21 1.42 17.26
N ILE A 18 19.61 0.70 16.30
CA ILE A 18 20.08 0.60 14.91
C ILE A 18 19.13 1.32 13.95
N SER A 19 17.82 1.29 14.23
CA SER A 19 16.80 1.82 13.33
C SER A 19 15.61 2.38 14.10
N THR A 20 14.94 3.35 13.47
CA THR A 20 13.62 3.81 13.88
C THR A 20 12.65 3.51 12.75
N GLN A 21 11.57 2.80 13.08
CA GLN A 21 10.59 2.32 12.11
C GLN A 21 9.16 2.67 12.54
N ILE A 22 8.26 2.78 11.57
CA ILE A 22 6.84 3.05 11.80
C ILE A 22 6.06 1.79 11.54
N PHE A 23 5.39 1.28 12.57
CA PHE A 23 4.48 0.16 12.47
C PHE A 23 3.04 0.66 12.57
N SER A 24 2.15 0.01 11.83
CA SER A 24 0.71 0.14 12.00
C SER A 24 0.00 -1.02 11.34
N LYS A 25 -1.27 -1.19 11.67
CA LYS A 25 -2.12 -2.09 10.92
C LYS A 25 -2.32 -1.56 9.51
N ILE A 26 -2.15 -2.41 8.50
CA ILE A 26 -2.38 -2.07 7.09
C ILE A 26 -2.98 -3.26 6.36
N TYR A 27 -4.22 -3.09 5.91
CA TYR A 27 -4.96 -4.17 5.23
C TYR A 27 -6.04 -3.61 4.31
N PHE A 28 -6.50 -4.44 3.38
CA PHE A 28 -7.66 -4.20 2.57
C PHE A 28 -8.89 -4.84 3.19
N GLN A 29 -10.01 -4.11 3.16
CA GLN A 29 -11.35 -4.62 3.45
C GLN A 29 -12.16 -4.66 2.16
N ILE A 30 -12.69 -5.84 1.83
CA ILE A 30 -13.43 -6.10 0.59
C ILE A 30 -14.70 -6.88 0.93
N GLY A 31 -15.78 -6.16 1.22
CA GLY A 31 -16.97 -6.78 1.82
C GLY A 31 -16.61 -7.36 3.19
N ASN A 32 -16.71 -8.68 3.35
CA ASN A 32 -16.37 -9.41 4.57
C ASN A 32 -14.95 -10.02 4.53
N ILE A 33 -14.18 -9.75 3.48
CA ILE A 33 -12.81 -10.25 3.32
C ILE A 33 -11.84 -9.19 3.85
N PHE A 34 -10.87 -9.63 4.64
CA PHE A 34 -9.72 -8.84 5.06
C PHE A 34 -8.45 -9.42 4.47
N PHE A 35 -7.58 -8.58 3.92
CA PHE A 35 -6.35 -9.02 3.27
C PHE A 35 -5.18 -8.09 3.59
N PRO A 36 -4.04 -8.58 4.10
CA PRO A 36 -3.75 -10.00 4.39
C PRO A 36 -4.57 -10.53 5.57
N ASP A 37 -4.76 -9.69 6.59
CA ASP A 37 -5.57 -9.94 7.78
C ASP A 37 -5.93 -8.58 8.41
N GLU A 38 -7.05 -8.45 9.12
CA GLU A 38 -7.45 -7.20 9.77
C GLU A 38 -6.51 -6.77 10.93
N GLN A 39 -5.73 -7.71 11.45
CA GLN A 39 -4.71 -7.49 12.47
C GLN A 39 -3.30 -7.40 11.87
N TRP A 40 -3.15 -7.44 10.54
CA TRP A 40 -1.84 -7.37 9.87
C TRP A 40 -1.12 -6.07 10.21
N ASP A 41 -0.02 -6.16 10.95
CA ASP A 41 0.67 -5.03 11.58
C ASP A 41 2.16 -5.03 11.25
N ASP A 42 2.61 -4.01 10.53
CA ASP A 42 3.87 -4.05 9.80
C ASP A 42 4.42 -2.65 9.48
N PHE A 43 5.59 -2.59 8.81
CA PHE A 43 6.30 -1.38 8.37
C PHE A 43 5.51 -0.57 7.33
N THR A 44 4.44 0.06 7.78
CA THR A 44 3.41 0.65 6.92
C THR A 44 3.95 1.77 6.03
N VAL A 45 4.88 2.58 6.54
CA VAL A 45 5.54 3.62 5.73
C VAL A 45 6.32 3.00 4.58
N VAL A 46 7.02 1.89 4.82
CA VAL A 46 7.80 1.17 3.81
C VAL A 46 6.87 0.55 2.76
N ILE A 47 5.83 -0.16 3.21
CA ILE A 47 4.84 -0.81 2.34
C ILE A 47 4.16 0.22 1.44
N LEU A 48 3.64 1.33 1.99
CA LEU A 48 3.03 2.38 1.16
C LEU A 48 4.04 3.02 0.22
N ASN A 49 5.29 3.23 0.65
CA ASN A 49 6.32 3.81 -0.22
C ASN A 49 6.54 2.92 -1.45
N TRP A 50 6.62 1.59 -1.28
CA TRP A 50 6.70 0.64 -2.38
C TRP A 50 5.47 0.70 -3.28
N TRP A 51 4.27 0.70 -2.69
CA TRP A 51 3.04 0.76 -3.47
C TRP A 51 2.89 2.05 -4.27
N LEU A 52 3.31 3.21 -3.73
CA LEU A 52 3.30 4.45 -4.50
C LEU A 52 4.31 4.39 -5.66
N LYS A 53 5.48 3.79 -5.46
CA LYS A 53 6.45 3.57 -6.55
C LYS A 53 5.89 2.65 -7.64
N GLU A 54 5.23 1.56 -7.27
CA GLU A 54 4.60 0.63 -8.23
C GLU A 54 3.39 1.24 -8.93
N ALA A 55 2.58 2.04 -8.22
CA ALA A 55 1.46 2.76 -8.82
C ALA A 55 1.91 3.72 -9.94
N CYS A 56 3.09 4.32 -9.82
CA CYS A 56 3.68 5.13 -10.89
C CYS A 56 4.10 4.32 -12.11
N LYS A 57 4.35 3.02 -11.97
CA LYS A 57 4.81 2.13 -13.05
C LYS A 57 3.67 1.39 -13.73
N ILE A 58 2.41 1.57 -13.30
CA ILE A 58 1.26 0.91 -13.93
C ILE A 58 1.22 1.31 -15.41
N GLN A 59 1.38 0.30 -16.28
CA GLN A 59 1.29 0.42 -17.72
C GLN A 59 0.08 -0.33 -18.25
N GLN A 60 -0.45 0.13 -19.39
CA GLN A 60 -1.52 -0.57 -20.10
C GLN A 60 -1.06 -1.97 -20.50
N ASN A 61 -1.93 -2.96 -20.34
CA ASN A 61 -1.68 -4.36 -20.70
C ASN A 61 -0.48 -5.03 -19.99
N ASN A 62 0.00 -4.49 -18.86
CA ASN A 62 1.03 -5.10 -18.03
C ASN A 62 0.53 -5.34 -16.60
N ILE A 63 0.99 -6.43 -15.98
CA ILE A 63 0.70 -6.74 -14.58
C ILE A 63 1.74 -6.04 -13.69
N THR A 64 1.25 -5.25 -12.75
CA THR A 64 2.06 -4.62 -11.71
C THR A 64 1.78 -5.30 -10.37
N HIS A 65 2.83 -5.58 -9.59
CA HIS A 65 2.73 -6.30 -8.32
C HIS A 65 2.95 -5.36 -7.14
N PHE A 66 2.09 -5.44 -6.14
CA PHE A 66 2.12 -4.62 -4.94
C PHE A 66 2.28 -5.53 -3.72
N TYR A 67 3.52 -5.64 -3.25
CA TYR A 67 3.89 -6.58 -2.17
C TYR A 67 3.67 -5.99 -0.79
N PHE A 68 3.19 -6.82 0.15
CA PHE A 68 3.35 -6.57 1.57
C PHE A 68 4.80 -6.90 2.00
N MET A 69 5.19 -6.53 3.22
CA MET A 69 6.53 -6.83 3.72
C MET A 69 6.79 -8.34 3.74
N ASP A 70 8.03 -8.74 3.43
CA ASP A 70 8.57 -10.10 3.51
C ASP A 70 7.77 -11.21 2.77
N GLY A 71 6.83 -10.82 1.89
CA GLY A 71 5.87 -11.75 1.31
C GLY A 71 5.07 -12.46 2.42
N PRO A 72 4.22 -13.45 2.12
CA PRO A 72 3.84 -14.01 0.82
C PRO A 72 2.60 -13.31 0.21
N PHE A 73 2.18 -12.19 0.78
CA PHE A 73 0.98 -11.49 0.38
C PHE A 73 1.30 -10.36 -0.60
N TYR A 74 0.51 -10.29 -1.67
CA TYR A 74 0.57 -9.18 -2.61
C TYR A 74 -0.76 -9.01 -3.32
N PHE A 75 -0.92 -7.89 -4.03
CA PHE A 75 -1.96 -7.77 -5.04
C PHE A 75 -1.39 -7.43 -6.41
N GLU A 76 -2.02 -8.01 -7.43
CA GLU A 76 -1.73 -7.74 -8.84
C GLU A 76 -2.71 -6.70 -9.37
N VAL A 77 -2.23 -5.79 -10.20
CA VAL A 77 -3.04 -4.82 -10.93
C VAL A 77 -2.73 -4.94 -12.41
N PHE A 78 -3.76 -5.13 -13.22
CA PHE A 78 -3.69 -5.16 -14.68
C PHE A 78 -4.74 -4.21 -15.26
N CYS A 79 -4.30 -3.18 -15.96
CA CYS A 79 -5.20 -2.13 -16.46
C CYS A 79 -5.39 -2.21 -17.98
N ILE A 80 -6.66 -2.11 -18.39
CA ILE A 80 -7.09 -1.85 -19.76
C ILE A 80 -7.92 -0.56 -19.74
N ASN A 81 -7.47 0.44 -20.49
CA ASN A 81 -8.02 1.80 -20.47
C ASN A 81 -8.02 2.38 -19.04
N LYS A 82 -9.20 2.63 -18.47
CA LYS A 82 -9.37 3.19 -17.12
C LYS A 82 -9.78 2.14 -16.08
N ILE A 83 -10.00 0.90 -16.49
CA ILE A 83 -10.48 -0.17 -15.62
C ILE A 83 -9.30 -1.10 -15.34
N CYS A 84 -9.05 -1.35 -14.07
CA CYS A 84 -7.99 -2.24 -13.62
C CYS A 84 -8.61 -3.48 -12.98
N LYS A 85 -8.20 -4.65 -13.47
CA LYS A 85 -8.43 -5.92 -12.78
C LYS A 85 -7.44 -6.00 -11.64
N ILE A 86 -7.95 -6.29 -10.44
CA ILE A 86 -7.15 -6.46 -9.23
C ILE A 86 -7.34 -7.88 -8.68
N LYS A 87 -6.24 -8.50 -8.25
CA LYS A 87 -6.24 -9.82 -7.60
C LYS A 87 -5.43 -9.75 -6.32
N PHE A 88 -6.00 -10.18 -5.21
CA PHE A 88 -5.29 -10.33 -3.93
C PHE A 88 -4.84 -11.77 -3.81
N ILE A 89 -3.55 -11.96 -3.56
CA ILE A 89 -2.88 -13.25 -3.67
C ILE A 89 -2.19 -13.58 -2.37
N ASP A 90 -2.57 -14.71 -1.81
CA ASP A 90 -1.83 -15.40 -0.77
C ASP A 90 -0.92 -16.41 -1.46
N ASN A 91 0.39 -16.27 -1.31
CA ASN A 91 1.37 -17.20 -1.86
C ASN A 91 2.14 -17.97 -0.77
N ARG A 92 1.50 -18.24 0.38
CA ARG A 92 2.10 -19.05 1.44
C ARG A 92 2.47 -20.44 0.91
N PHE A 93 3.65 -20.92 1.31
CA PHE A 93 4.15 -22.25 0.95
C PHE A 93 4.21 -22.51 -0.56
N ASP A 94 4.52 -21.48 -1.34
CA ASP A 94 4.56 -21.51 -2.82
C ASP A 94 3.24 -21.96 -3.48
N LYS A 95 2.14 -21.86 -2.75
CA LYS A 95 0.80 -22.13 -3.24
C LYS A 95 0.09 -20.82 -3.50
N LYS A 96 0.05 -20.42 -4.78
CA LYS A 96 -0.65 -19.22 -5.23
C LYS A 96 -2.17 -19.39 -5.11
N GLU A 97 -2.77 -18.76 -4.11
CA GLU A 97 -4.21 -18.69 -3.89
C GLU A 97 -4.74 -17.27 -4.16
N VAL A 98 -5.77 -17.17 -5.00
CA VAL A 98 -6.45 -15.89 -5.26
C VAL A 98 -7.57 -15.72 -4.24
N VAL A 99 -7.32 -14.92 -3.19
CA VAL A 99 -8.27 -14.66 -2.10
C VAL A 99 -9.44 -13.80 -2.59
N TYR A 100 -9.17 -12.86 -3.49
CA TYR A 100 -10.20 -12.03 -4.12
C TYR A 100 -9.78 -11.60 -5.52
N SER A 101 -10.75 -11.48 -6.42
CA SER A 101 -10.57 -10.81 -7.71
C SER A 101 -11.75 -9.90 -8.02
N GLY A 102 -11.45 -8.73 -8.56
CA GLY A 102 -12.47 -7.76 -8.95
C GLY A 102 -11.92 -6.68 -9.87
N GLU A 103 -12.70 -5.62 -10.04
CA GLU A 103 -12.34 -4.47 -10.86
C GLU A 103 -12.39 -3.18 -10.04
N ILE A 104 -11.51 -2.25 -10.38
CA ILE A 104 -11.44 -0.91 -9.82
C ILE A 104 -11.05 0.09 -10.91
N GLU A 105 -11.64 1.28 -10.92
CA GLU A 105 -11.12 2.34 -11.78
C GLU A 105 -9.69 2.71 -11.38
N TYR A 106 -8.82 2.94 -12.37
CA TYR A 106 -7.44 3.38 -12.17
C TYR A 106 -7.35 4.63 -11.28
N THR A 107 -8.22 5.61 -11.51
CA THR A 107 -8.33 6.83 -10.70
C THR A 107 -8.71 6.53 -9.26
N SER A 108 -9.61 5.56 -9.04
CA SER A 108 -10.05 5.12 -7.71
C SER A 108 -8.93 4.40 -6.96
N LEU A 109 -8.14 3.54 -7.63
CA LEU A 109 -6.95 2.92 -7.05
C LEU A 109 -5.93 3.98 -6.60
N LEU A 110 -5.59 4.93 -7.48
CA LEU A 110 -4.67 6.01 -7.12
C LEU A 110 -5.20 6.88 -5.98
N ASN A 111 -6.49 7.19 -5.97
CA ASN A 111 -7.12 7.96 -4.90
C ASN A 111 -7.08 7.20 -3.57
N LEU A 112 -7.27 5.88 -3.60
CA LEU A 112 -7.20 5.03 -2.41
C LEU A 112 -5.81 5.06 -1.78
N LEU A 113 -4.75 4.91 -2.59
CA LEU A 113 -3.37 4.98 -2.13
C LEU A 113 -2.99 6.37 -1.62
N LYS A 114 -3.32 7.43 -2.39
CA LYS A 114 -3.07 8.83 -1.98
C LYS A 114 -3.76 9.18 -0.67
N LYS A 115 -5.02 8.80 -0.51
CA LYS A 115 -5.80 9.11 0.71
C LYS A 115 -5.12 8.48 1.93
N ASN A 116 -4.78 7.21 1.85
CA ASN A 116 -4.17 6.49 2.97
C ASN A 116 -2.74 6.95 3.26
N ALA A 117 -1.94 7.27 2.24
CA ALA A 117 -0.62 7.89 2.45
C ALA A 117 -0.73 9.25 3.16
N ASN A 118 -1.68 10.10 2.77
CA ASN A 118 -1.93 11.38 3.45
C ASN A 118 -2.37 11.18 4.91
N LEU A 119 -3.26 10.22 5.17
CA LEU A 119 -3.72 9.91 6.53
C LEU A 119 -2.57 9.42 7.40
N LEU A 120 -1.74 8.51 6.88
CA LEU A 120 -0.55 8.03 7.57
C LEU A 120 0.37 9.21 7.91
N ILE A 121 0.78 10.00 6.91
CA ILE A 121 1.70 11.14 7.10
C ILE A 121 1.20 12.12 8.16
N ARG A 122 -0.11 12.43 8.16
CA ARG A 122 -0.72 13.36 9.14
C ARG A 122 -0.78 12.80 10.56
N SER A 123 -0.73 11.47 10.69
CA SER A 123 -0.82 10.78 11.97
C SER A 123 0.56 10.40 12.52
N LEU A 124 1.65 10.70 11.80
CA LEU A 124 3.01 10.47 12.28
C LEU A 124 3.39 11.50 13.35
N PRO A 125 4.14 11.11 14.39
CA PRO A 125 4.70 12.06 15.34
C PRO A 125 5.80 12.90 14.68
N MET A 126 6.01 14.13 15.16
CA MET A 126 6.97 15.09 14.57
C MET A 126 8.37 14.52 14.39
N ASP A 127 8.87 13.74 15.36
CA ASP A 127 10.20 13.12 15.28
C ASP A 127 10.34 12.14 14.11
N ALA A 128 9.24 11.50 13.68
CA ALA A 128 9.24 10.56 12.57
C ALA A 128 9.33 11.27 11.21
N GLU A 129 9.03 12.56 11.12
CA GLU A 129 9.04 13.29 9.85
C GLU A 129 10.42 13.38 9.18
N LYS A 130 11.48 13.24 9.98
CA LYS A 130 12.87 13.28 9.53
C LYS A 130 13.39 11.92 9.07
N LEU A 131 12.62 10.85 9.26
CA LEU A 131 13.02 9.51 8.83
C LEU A 131 13.07 9.45 7.30
N LYS A 132 14.11 8.79 6.79
CA LYS A 132 14.35 8.66 5.34
C LYS A 132 13.12 8.10 4.61
N ASP A 133 12.52 7.03 5.13
CA ASP A 133 11.35 6.40 4.50
C ASP A 133 10.11 7.30 4.50
N VAL A 134 9.96 8.16 5.51
CA VAL A 134 8.87 9.15 5.57
C VAL A 134 9.08 10.27 4.55
N ILE A 135 10.33 10.73 4.38
CA ILE A 135 10.69 11.70 3.36
C ILE A 135 10.43 11.12 1.97
N GLU A 136 10.84 9.87 1.71
CA GLU A 136 10.58 9.18 0.45
C GLU A 136 9.08 9.01 0.19
N LEU A 137 8.30 8.59 1.20
CA LEU A 137 6.85 8.45 1.08
C LEU A 137 6.20 9.78 0.67
N LYS A 138 6.58 10.91 1.31
CA LYS A 138 6.11 12.25 0.96
C LYS A 138 6.45 12.62 -0.49
N GLN A 139 7.66 12.28 -0.95
CA GLN A 139 8.08 12.53 -2.34
C GLN A 139 7.27 11.71 -3.35
N ASN A 140 7.11 10.40 -3.12
CA ASN A 140 6.36 9.53 -4.04
C ASN A 140 4.86 9.87 -4.06
N LEU A 141 4.29 10.28 -2.92
CA LEU A 141 2.94 10.81 -2.87
C LEU A 141 2.78 12.04 -3.76
N LYS A 142 3.74 12.97 -3.72
CA LYS A 142 3.74 14.16 -4.57
C LYS A 142 3.78 13.79 -6.05
N LEU A 143 4.60 12.82 -6.45
CA LEU A 143 4.69 12.37 -7.86
C LEU A 143 3.35 11.86 -8.40
N ILE A 144 2.62 11.05 -7.62
CA ILE A 144 1.29 10.56 -8.02
C ILE A 144 0.27 11.71 -8.04
N GLN A 145 0.35 12.64 -7.10
CA GLN A 145 -0.55 13.80 -7.05
C GLN A 145 -0.38 14.72 -8.26
N THR A 146 0.86 14.99 -8.68
CA THR A 146 1.18 15.86 -9.81
C THR A 146 1.16 15.13 -11.16
N ARG A 147 0.83 13.82 -11.18
CA ARG A 147 0.93 12.95 -12.36
C ARG A 147 2.32 13.00 -13.02
N SER A 148 3.36 13.18 -12.22
CA SER A 148 4.75 13.24 -12.67
C SER A 148 5.46 11.89 -12.57
N CYS A 149 4.68 10.81 -12.47
CA CYS A 149 5.20 9.45 -12.65
C CYS A 149 5.84 9.36 -14.04
N LYS A 150 7.13 8.99 -14.08
CA LYS A 150 7.90 8.84 -15.32
C LYS A 150 7.65 7.48 -15.96
#